data_AF-A0A538MTG5-F1
#
_entry.id   AF-A0A538MTG5-F1
#
_cell.length_a   1.000
_cell.length_b   1.000
_cell.length_c   1.000
_cell.angle_alpha   90.00
_cell.angle_beta   90.00
_cell.angle_gamma   90.00
#
_symmetry.space_group_name_H-M   'P 1'
#
loop_
_entity.id
_entity.type
_entity.pdbx_description
1 polymer ?
#
loop_
_entity_poly.entity_id
_entity_poly.type
_entity_poly.pdbx_seq_one_letter_code
_entity_poly.pdbx_strand_id
1 'polypeptide(L)'
;MRAPRTLLALGLVALGPVALALAGCGAPAPRAAAWVPPPAASTAPSAPASEPGRDGPPLPVPGKVMLGAYLDLSGMDEVQSLALRRQQLGRDPRILHRYYQWTDPLPDSAADLPAGAVLLISWDGTGYAPINNGSQDGLIAAAADALARYRRPVFLRWAWEMNGDWFAWGGPKNGNNPAGYVAAWRHLHDIFVAHGATNVAWVWGPNAGSVPAVSWNDMARYYPGDGYVDWVGVSGYLMGRETPDSLFDGIVRAYGGRKPVMLAETGALEKGGSVKADWIDQLARWVIAHPPVAAVVWFDTDDDKGTGKNWRIDSTPAALAAYQRLAADPHFAG
;
A
#
# COMPACT_ATOMS: atom_id res chain seq x y z
N MET A 1 17.83 58.08 -6.08
CA MET A 1 16.60 58.50 -6.79
C MET A 1 15.43 57.65 -6.30
N ARG A 2 14.43 58.36 -5.77
CA ARG A 2 13.00 58.01 -5.58
C ARG A 2 12.60 56.70 -4.88
N ALA A 3 12.17 56.91 -3.64
CA ALA A 3 11.15 56.19 -2.86
C ALA A 3 9.73 56.33 -3.49
N PRO A 4 8.61 56.07 -2.78
CA PRO A 4 8.11 54.82 -2.20
C PRO A 4 6.61 54.54 -2.56
N ARG A 5 6.12 53.40 -2.03
CA ARG A 5 4.74 52.98 -1.70
C ARG A 5 3.59 53.99 -1.87
N THR A 6 2.46 53.48 -2.38
CA THR A 6 1.11 54.04 -2.13
C THR A 6 0.11 52.91 -1.89
N LEU A 7 -0.62 53.04 -0.78
CA LEU A 7 -1.86 52.32 -0.44
C LEU A 7 -3.02 52.90 -1.28
N LEU A 8 -3.98 52.06 -1.66
CA LEU A 8 -5.37 52.51 -1.76
C LEU A 8 -6.32 51.38 -1.34
N ALA A 9 -7.24 51.77 -0.48
CA ALA A 9 -8.28 50.93 0.11
C ALA A 9 -9.66 51.27 -0.51
N LEU A 10 -10.58 50.33 -0.28
CA LEU A 10 -12.04 50.47 -0.14
C LEU A 10 -12.93 50.62 -1.38
N GLY A 11 -13.87 49.67 -1.47
CA GLY A 11 -15.14 49.75 -2.19
C GLY A 11 -16.00 48.52 -1.86
N LEU A 12 -16.89 48.66 -0.87
CA LEU A 12 -17.91 47.70 -0.43
C LEU A 12 -19.30 48.31 -0.74
N VAL A 13 -20.37 47.51 -0.62
CA VAL A 13 -21.83 47.84 -0.64
C VAL A 13 -22.52 47.57 -2.01
N ALA A 14 -23.68 46.92 -2.18
CA ALA A 14 -24.80 46.47 -1.32
C ALA A 14 -25.61 45.32 -1.96
N LEU A 15 -26.42 44.67 -1.11
CA LEU A 15 -27.51 43.69 -1.36
C LEU A 15 -28.80 44.32 -1.97
N GLY A 16 -29.64 43.52 -2.63
CA GLY A 16 -31.10 43.73 -2.63
C GLY A 16 -31.90 43.05 -3.77
N PRO A 17 -33.17 42.64 -3.55
CA PRO A 17 -33.77 41.42 -4.13
C PRO A 17 -34.85 41.66 -5.21
N VAL A 18 -35.24 40.62 -5.97
CA VAL A 18 -36.54 40.57 -6.67
C VAL A 18 -37.14 39.15 -6.62
N ALA A 19 -38.44 39.11 -6.36
CA ALA A 19 -39.26 37.95 -6.04
C ALA A 19 -40.03 37.34 -7.24
N LEU A 20 -40.51 36.11 -6.99
CA LEU A 20 -41.52 35.23 -7.62
C LEU A 20 -42.50 35.80 -8.67
N ALA A 21 -42.82 34.94 -9.67
CA ALA A 21 -44.19 34.56 -10.03
C ALA A 21 -44.27 33.19 -10.74
N LEU A 22 -45.36 32.46 -10.48
CA LEU A 22 -45.71 31.07 -10.81
C LEU A 22 -46.51 30.90 -12.11
N ALA A 23 -46.40 29.72 -12.74
CA ALA A 23 -47.48 28.90 -13.37
C ALA A 23 -46.80 27.75 -14.17
N GLY A 24 -47.25 26.49 -14.24
CA GLY A 24 -48.41 25.75 -13.76
C GLY A 24 -48.54 24.43 -14.56
N CYS A 25 -49.15 23.40 -13.95
CA CYS A 25 -49.76 22.18 -14.52
C CYS A 25 -48.92 20.90 -14.80
N GLY A 26 -49.40 19.76 -14.25
CA GLY A 26 -49.21 18.40 -14.77
C GLY A 26 -48.88 17.33 -13.70
N ALA A 27 -49.87 16.72 -13.03
CA ALA A 27 -50.37 15.35 -13.28
C ALA A 27 -49.83 14.28 -12.28
N PRO A 28 -50.53 13.15 -12.05
CA PRO A 28 -50.72 12.54 -10.72
C PRO A 28 -49.65 11.50 -10.32
N ALA A 29 -49.54 11.27 -9.00
CA ALA A 29 -48.67 10.27 -8.40
C ALA A 29 -49.06 8.83 -8.82
N PRO A 30 -48.08 7.97 -9.19
CA PRO A 30 -48.38 6.59 -9.50
C PRO A 30 -48.63 5.78 -8.22
N ARG A 31 -49.72 5.02 -8.28
CA ARG A 31 -50.18 4.02 -7.32
C ARG A 31 -49.12 2.91 -7.21
N ALA A 32 -48.70 2.54 -6.01
CA ALA A 32 -47.79 1.42 -5.78
C ALA A 32 -48.37 0.13 -6.37
N ALA A 33 -47.73 -0.40 -7.41
CA ALA A 33 -48.03 -1.72 -7.94
C ALA A 33 -47.41 -2.77 -7.01
N ALA A 34 -48.24 -3.69 -6.53
CA ALA A 34 -47.78 -4.86 -5.78
C ALA A 34 -46.85 -5.71 -6.67
N TRP A 35 -45.66 -6.02 -6.13
CA TRP A 35 -44.68 -6.88 -6.79
C TRP A 35 -45.21 -8.30 -6.91
N VAL A 36 -45.24 -8.83 -8.14
CA VAL A 36 -45.49 -10.24 -8.44
C VAL A 36 -44.15 -10.87 -8.83
N PRO A 37 -43.70 -11.95 -8.16
CA PRO A 37 -42.46 -12.61 -8.54
C PRO A 37 -42.60 -13.33 -9.91
N PRO A 38 -41.55 -13.33 -10.75
CA PRO A 38 -41.56 -14.08 -12.00
C PRO A 38 -41.54 -15.60 -11.74
N PRO A 39 -42.08 -16.42 -12.67
CA PRO A 39 -42.07 -17.87 -12.54
C PRO A 39 -40.65 -18.43 -12.60
N ALA A 40 -40.41 -19.49 -11.83
CA ALA A 40 -39.12 -20.14 -11.66
C ALA A 40 -38.44 -20.46 -13.01
N ALA A 41 -37.22 -19.95 -13.19
CA ALA A 41 -36.39 -20.26 -14.33
C ALA A 41 -35.88 -21.71 -14.25
N SER A 42 -36.00 -22.41 -15.39
CA SER A 42 -35.51 -23.77 -15.64
C SER A 42 -34.01 -23.90 -15.32
N THR A 43 -33.64 -24.94 -14.59
CA THR A 43 -32.28 -25.26 -14.18
C THR A 43 -31.39 -25.61 -15.37
N ALA A 44 -30.57 -24.66 -15.82
CA ALA A 44 -29.39 -24.96 -16.62
C ALA A 44 -28.29 -25.56 -15.72
N PRO A 45 -27.46 -26.49 -16.22
CA PRO A 45 -26.41 -27.10 -15.41
C PRO A 45 -25.41 -26.06 -14.95
N SER A 46 -25.24 -25.96 -13.64
CA SER A 46 -24.28 -25.10 -12.96
C SER A 46 -22.86 -25.45 -13.40
N ALA A 47 -22.16 -24.46 -13.97
CA ALA A 47 -20.70 -24.51 -14.08
C ALA A 47 -20.11 -24.71 -12.67
N PRO A 48 -19.01 -25.47 -12.52
CA PRO A 48 -18.38 -25.64 -11.21
C PRO A 48 -17.96 -24.26 -10.68
N ALA A 49 -18.34 -23.98 -9.43
CA ALA A 49 -17.97 -22.75 -8.76
C ALA A 49 -16.43 -22.65 -8.67
N SER A 50 -15.87 -21.55 -9.17
CA SER A 50 -14.49 -21.18 -8.91
C SER A 50 -14.30 -20.97 -7.40
N GLU A 51 -13.24 -21.52 -6.83
CA GLU A 51 -12.85 -21.22 -5.45
C GLU A 51 -12.60 -19.71 -5.32
N PRO A 52 -13.25 -19.00 -4.38
CA PRO A 52 -12.94 -17.60 -4.12
C PRO A 52 -11.46 -17.44 -3.77
N GLY A 53 -10.72 -16.63 -4.54
CA GLY A 53 -9.34 -16.23 -4.21
C GLY A 53 -8.20 -16.92 -4.99
N ARG A 54 -8.48 -17.80 -5.97
CA ARG A 54 -7.43 -18.27 -6.90
C ARG A 54 -7.14 -17.31 -8.05
N ASP A 55 -8.14 -16.58 -8.52
CA ASP A 55 -8.05 -15.75 -9.74
C ASP A 55 -8.16 -14.22 -9.48
N GLY A 56 -8.23 -13.79 -8.22
CA GLY A 56 -8.45 -12.39 -7.84
C GLY A 56 -7.28 -11.78 -7.06
N PRO A 57 -7.35 -10.47 -6.75
CA PRO A 57 -6.32 -9.80 -5.98
C PRO A 57 -6.30 -10.30 -4.53
N PRO A 58 -5.15 -10.22 -3.83
CA PRO A 58 -5.08 -10.55 -2.41
C PRO A 58 -6.08 -9.75 -1.56
N LEU A 59 -6.81 -10.46 -0.69
CA LEU A 59 -7.78 -9.88 0.24
C LEU A 59 -7.30 -10.03 1.70
N PRO A 60 -7.73 -9.13 2.60
CA PRO A 60 -7.50 -9.30 4.04
C PRO A 60 -8.04 -10.63 4.53
N VAL A 61 -7.30 -11.29 5.42
CA VAL A 61 -7.78 -12.50 6.09
C VAL A 61 -8.65 -12.04 7.28
N PRO A 62 -9.96 -12.35 7.31
CA PRO A 62 -10.84 -11.85 8.35
C PRO A 62 -10.34 -12.18 9.76
N GLY A 63 -10.23 -11.16 10.62
CA GLY A 63 -9.77 -11.30 12.00
C GLY A 63 -8.30 -11.68 12.15
N LYS A 64 -7.50 -11.60 11.08
CA LYS A 64 -6.07 -11.89 11.10
C LYS A 64 -5.25 -10.76 10.46
N VAL A 65 -3.99 -10.69 10.86
CA VAL A 65 -2.96 -9.84 10.27
C VAL A 65 -1.96 -10.73 9.55
N MET A 66 -1.75 -10.51 8.26
CA MET A 66 -0.78 -11.25 7.46
C MET A 66 0.64 -10.83 7.85
N LEU A 67 1.44 -11.76 8.39
CA LEU A 67 2.86 -11.50 8.62
C LEU A 67 3.66 -11.72 7.36
N GLY A 68 4.49 -10.74 7.01
CA GLY A 68 5.40 -10.81 5.89
C GLY A 68 6.82 -10.50 6.26
N ALA A 69 7.72 -10.78 5.32
CA ALA A 69 9.11 -10.40 5.40
C ALA A 69 9.66 -10.04 4.01
N TYR A 70 10.49 -9.00 3.95
CA TYR A 70 11.60 -8.94 2.99
C TYR A 70 12.77 -9.69 3.61
N LEU A 71 13.50 -10.49 2.83
CA LEU A 71 14.62 -11.30 3.32
C LEU A 71 15.88 -11.00 2.51
N ASP A 72 16.88 -10.42 3.15
CA ASP A 72 18.20 -10.14 2.57
C ASP A 72 19.27 -10.24 3.65
N LEU A 73 19.63 -11.47 3.96
CA LEU A 73 20.50 -11.82 5.08
C LEU A 73 21.91 -12.10 4.56
N SER A 74 22.92 -11.39 5.08
CA SER A 74 24.28 -11.52 4.56
C SER A 74 24.76 -12.98 4.56
N GLY A 75 25.27 -13.43 3.42
CA GLY A 75 25.78 -14.79 3.24
C GLY A 75 24.70 -15.87 3.09
N MET A 76 23.43 -15.49 2.92
CA MET A 76 22.32 -16.39 2.64
C MET A 76 21.58 -15.96 1.38
N ASP A 77 21.21 -16.91 0.54
CA ASP A 77 20.17 -16.67 -0.46
C ASP A 77 18.77 -16.59 0.20
N GLU A 78 17.75 -16.26 -0.58
CA GLU A 78 16.39 -16.11 -0.05
C GLU A 78 15.84 -17.45 0.48
N VAL A 79 16.19 -18.59 -0.14
CA VAL A 79 15.74 -19.93 0.29
C VAL A 79 16.34 -20.28 1.66
N GLN A 80 17.62 -19.99 1.86
CA GLN A 80 18.32 -20.16 3.13
C GLN A 80 17.78 -19.23 4.20
N SER A 81 17.54 -17.96 3.86
CA SER A 81 16.95 -16.96 4.75
C SER A 81 15.55 -17.39 5.22
N LEU A 82 14.72 -17.84 4.29
CA LEU A 82 13.39 -18.36 4.56
C LEU A 82 13.45 -19.61 5.44
N ALA A 83 14.37 -20.55 5.18
CA ALA A 83 14.55 -21.73 6.00
C ALA A 83 14.97 -21.38 7.44
N LEU A 84 15.87 -20.40 7.62
CA LEU A 84 16.25 -19.89 8.93
C LEU A 84 15.04 -19.31 9.67
N ARG A 85 14.25 -18.46 9.01
CA ARG A 85 13.06 -17.86 9.64
C ARG A 85 12.00 -18.89 9.95
N ARG A 86 11.79 -19.88 9.09
CA ARG A 86 10.90 -21.02 9.37
C ARG A 86 11.36 -21.80 10.59
N GLN A 87 12.66 -22.06 10.73
CA GLN A 87 13.22 -22.74 11.91
C GLN A 87 13.01 -21.92 13.18
N GLN A 88 13.22 -20.60 13.13
CA GLN A 88 13.10 -19.73 14.30
C GLN A 88 11.66 -19.43 14.70
N LEU A 89 10.74 -19.34 13.74
CA LEU A 89 9.36 -18.91 13.97
C LEU A 89 8.35 -20.07 13.93
N GLY A 90 8.75 -21.24 13.44
CA GLY A 90 7.88 -22.42 13.30
C GLY A 90 6.79 -22.27 12.25
N ARG A 91 6.87 -21.25 11.38
CA ARG A 91 5.88 -20.92 10.34
C ARG A 91 6.52 -20.21 9.17
N ASP A 92 5.82 -20.16 8.03
CA ASP A 92 6.22 -19.40 6.86
C ASP A 92 5.63 -17.97 6.92
N PRO A 93 6.21 -16.99 6.20
CA PRO A 93 5.55 -15.70 6.01
C PRO A 93 4.31 -15.85 5.10
N ARG A 94 3.23 -15.12 5.38
CA ARG A 94 2.12 -14.94 4.43
C ARG A 94 2.44 -14.02 3.28
N ILE A 95 3.36 -13.08 3.49
CA ILE A 95 3.78 -12.15 2.45
C ILE A 95 5.29 -12.26 2.31
N LEU A 96 5.78 -12.65 1.13
CA LEU A 96 7.19 -12.50 0.82
C LEU A 96 7.36 -11.25 -0.03
N HIS A 97 8.21 -10.33 0.40
CA HIS A 97 8.40 -9.04 -0.25
C HIS A 97 9.67 -9.07 -1.09
N ARG A 98 9.57 -8.65 -2.35
CA ARG A 98 10.69 -8.52 -3.29
C ARG A 98 10.67 -7.16 -3.98
N TYR A 99 11.84 -6.69 -4.38
CA TYR A 99 12.04 -5.45 -5.10
C TYR A 99 12.43 -5.72 -6.55
N TYR A 100 11.93 -4.89 -7.46
CA TYR A 100 12.23 -4.94 -8.88
C TYR A 100 12.54 -3.52 -9.37
N GLN A 101 13.62 -3.36 -10.12
CA GLN A 101 13.93 -2.09 -10.79
C GLN A 101 12.87 -1.80 -11.86
N TRP A 102 12.76 -0.52 -12.26
CA TRP A 102 11.73 -0.09 -13.22
C TRP A 102 11.79 -0.87 -14.54
N THR A 103 13.00 -1.20 -14.99
CA THR A 103 13.24 -1.94 -16.23
C THR A 103 13.30 -3.45 -16.06
N ASP A 104 13.17 -3.97 -14.83
CA ASP A 104 13.21 -5.40 -14.61
C ASP A 104 11.91 -6.05 -15.12
N PRO A 105 11.99 -7.24 -15.73
CA PRO A 105 10.80 -8.02 -16.00
C PRO A 105 10.17 -8.45 -14.67
N LEU A 106 8.88 -8.14 -14.50
CA LEU A 106 8.11 -8.67 -13.37
C LEU A 106 7.88 -10.18 -13.53
N PRO A 107 7.77 -10.94 -12.42
CA PRO A 107 7.69 -12.39 -12.47
C PRO A 107 6.35 -12.85 -13.04
N ASP A 108 6.38 -13.84 -13.94
CA ASP A 108 5.19 -14.57 -14.38
C ASP A 108 5.03 -15.92 -13.66
N SER A 109 5.94 -16.26 -12.76
CA SER A 109 5.88 -17.42 -11.87
C SER A 109 6.74 -17.20 -10.62
N ALA A 110 6.43 -17.92 -9.55
CA ALA A 110 7.18 -17.89 -8.29
C ALA A 110 7.02 -19.25 -7.58
N ALA A 111 7.69 -20.26 -8.14
CA ALA A 111 7.62 -21.65 -7.67
C ALA A 111 8.31 -21.87 -6.32
N ASP A 112 9.17 -20.93 -5.94
CA ASP A 112 9.94 -20.86 -4.70
C ASP A 112 9.16 -20.25 -3.53
N LEU A 113 8.00 -19.63 -3.78
CA LEU A 113 7.15 -19.12 -2.70
C LEU A 113 6.59 -20.24 -1.83
N PRO A 114 6.59 -20.08 -0.49
CA PRO A 114 5.87 -20.98 0.40
C PRO A 114 4.41 -21.17 0.01
N ALA A 115 3.87 -22.35 0.34
CA ALA A 115 2.46 -22.63 0.14
C ALA A 115 1.60 -21.63 0.95
N GLY A 116 0.69 -20.94 0.26
CA GLY A 116 -0.17 -19.92 0.87
C GLY A 116 0.49 -18.56 1.12
N ALA A 117 1.77 -18.39 0.74
CA ALA A 117 2.38 -17.06 0.67
C ALA A 117 1.94 -16.31 -0.60
N VAL A 118 1.83 -15.00 -0.45
CA VAL A 118 1.54 -14.03 -1.50
C VAL A 118 2.77 -13.17 -1.73
N LEU A 119 3.11 -12.92 -2.99
CA LEU A 119 4.22 -12.03 -3.31
C LEU A 119 3.78 -10.57 -3.14
N LEU A 120 4.58 -9.78 -2.43
CA LEU A 120 4.56 -8.32 -2.49
C LEU A 120 5.69 -7.86 -3.39
N ILE A 121 5.34 -7.24 -4.51
CA ILE A 121 6.27 -6.65 -5.46
C ILE A 121 6.35 -5.17 -5.15
N SER A 122 7.49 -4.71 -4.67
CA SER A 122 7.87 -3.31 -4.74
C SER A 122 8.52 -3.04 -6.07
N TRP A 123 7.81 -2.36 -6.96
CA TRP A 123 8.33 -2.01 -8.29
C TRP A 123 8.77 -0.56 -8.28
N ASP A 124 10.05 -0.34 -8.55
CA ASP A 124 10.64 1.00 -8.62
C ASP A 124 9.84 1.89 -9.56
N GLY A 125 9.84 3.19 -9.29
CA GLY A 125 9.32 4.18 -10.24
C GLY A 125 10.40 4.75 -11.14
N THR A 126 9.98 5.60 -12.06
CA THR A 126 10.85 6.50 -12.82
C THR A 126 10.31 7.93 -12.72
N GLY A 127 10.86 8.86 -13.50
CA GLY A 127 10.29 10.20 -13.62
C GLY A 127 8.84 10.14 -14.11
N TYR A 128 7.98 11.05 -13.64
CA TYR A 128 6.55 10.98 -13.98
C TYR A 128 6.28 11.27 -15.46
N ALA A 129 7.08 12.14 -16.09
CA ALA A 129 6.82 12.59 -17.47
C ALA A 129 6.85 11.46 -18.51
N PRO A 130 7.84 10.55 -18.53
CA PRO A 130 7.85 9.39 -19.43
C PRO A 130 6.64 8.45 -19.29
N ILE A 131 6.06 8.34 -18.09
CA ILE A 131 4.84 7.56 -17.88
C ILE A 131 3.64 8.34 -18.40
N ASN A 132 3.49 9.60 -17.94
CA ASN A 132 2.34 10.44 -18.24
C ASN A 132 2.19 10.79 -19.73
N ASN A 133 3.27 10.75 -20.50
CA ASN A 133 3.24 10.99 -21.95
C ASN A 133 3.11 9.72 -22.79
N GLY A 134 2.98 8.54 -22.16
CA GLY A 134 2.79 7.26 -22.83
C GLY A 134 4.08 6.59 -23.35
N SER A 135 5.25 7.22 -23.21
CA SER A 135 6.50 6.69 -23.77
C SER A 135 6.97 5.38 -23.10
N GLN A 136 6.46 5.08 -21.91
CA GLN A 136 6.76 3.87 -21.15
C GLN A 136 5.66 2.80 -21.25
N ASP A 137 4.61 3.01 -22.06
CA ASP A 137 3.43 2.14 -22.09
C ASP A 137 3.78 0.70 -22.49
N GLY A 138 4.73 0.52 -23.41
CA GLY A 138 5.18 -0.83 -23.80
C GLY A 138 5.85 -1.60 -22.67
N LEU A 139 6.60 -0.92 -21.80
CA LEU A 139 7.24 -1.54 -20.62
C LEU A 139 6.18 -1.87 -19.57
N ILE A 140 5.23 -0.97 -19.34
CA ILE A 140 4.12 -1.16 -18.39
C ILE A 140 3.22 -2.30 -18.84
N ALA A 141 2.89 -2.36 -20.13
CA ALA A 141 2.12 -3.44 -20.75
C ALA A 141 2.82 -4.80 -20.57
N ALA A 142 4.13 -4.87 -20.79
CA ALA A 142 4.89 -6.11 -20.59
C ALA A 142 4.87 -6.58 -19.12
N ALA A 143 4.95 -5.66 -18.17
CA ALA A 143 4.81 -5.94 -16.74
C ALA A 143 3.40 -6.45 -16.39
N ALA A 144 2.36 -5.81 -16.95
CA ALA A 144 0.97 -6.24 -16.80
C ALA A 144 0.73 -7.64 -17.36
N ASP A 145 1.23 -7.92 -18.57
CA ASP A 145 1.13 -9.23 -19.22
C ASP A 145 1.82 -10.32 -18.41
N ALA A 146 2.98 -10.03 -17.80
CA ALA A 146 3.67 -10.97 -16.93
C ALA A 146 2.83 -11.30 -15.69
N LEU A 147 2.27 -10.29 -15.02
CA LEU A 147 1.44 -10.51 -13.83
C LEU A 147 0.07 -11.12 -14.17
N ALA A 148 -0.48 -10.91 -15.35
CA ALA A 148 -1.65 -11.65 -15.84
C ALA A 148 -1.33 -13.13 -16.06
N ARG A 149 -0.12 -13.47 -16.54
CA ARG A 149 0.35 -14.86 -16.66
C ARG A 149 0.67 -15.51 -15.31
N TYR A 150 1.01 -14.73 -14.29
CA TYR A 150 1.28 -15.21 -12.93
C TYR A 150 0.11 -15.98 -12.31
N ARG A 151 -1.14 -15.61 -12.63
CA ARG A 151 -2.38 -16.34 -12.27
C ARG A 151 -2.50 -16.73 -10.79
N ARG A 152 -1.85 -15.97 -9.92
CA ARG A 152 -1.93 -16.08 -8.46
C ARG A 152 -2.12 -14.67 -7.89
N PRO A 153 -2.74 -14.54 -6.72
CA PRO A 153 -2.81 -13.26 -6.03
C PRO A 153 -1.40 -12.66 -5.85
N VAL A 154 -1.26 -11.37 -6.17
CA VAL A 154 0.00 -10.61 -6.00
C VAL A 154 -0.30 -9.20 -5.55
N PHE A 155 0.49 -8.67 -4.63
CA PHE A 155 0.47 -7.25 -4.30
C PHE A 155 1.49 -6.51 -5.18
N LEU A 156 1.07 -5.39 -5.78
CA LEU A 156 1.96 -4.49 -6.51
C LEU A 156 2.01 -3.13 -5.81
N ARG A 157 3.19 -2.76 -5.34
CA ARG A 157 3.51 -1.49 -4.69
C ARG A 157 4.47 -0.71 -5.57
N TRP A 158 3.92 0.02 -6.55
CA TRP A 158 4.70 0.86 -7.45
C TRP A 158 5.10 2.18 -6.77
N ALA A 159 6.34 2.61 -6.97
CA ALA A 159 6.84 3.93 -6.56
C ALA A 159 6.43 4.32 -5.12
N TRP A 160 6.76 3.46 -4.16
CA TRP A 160 6.50 3.69 -2.73
C TRP A 160 7.33 4.85 -2.19
N GLU A 161 6.95 5.38 -1.03
CA GLU A 161 7.66 6.51 -0.38
C GLU A 161 7.85 7.69 -1.34
N MET A 162 6.88 7.92 -2.22
CA MET A 162 6.90 9.03 -3.17
C MET A 162 6.99 10.40 -2.47
N ASN A 163 6.63 10.46 -1.19
CA ASN A 163 6.78 11.64 -0.33
C ASN A 163 8.18 11.76 0.33
N GLY A 164 9.17 10.96 -0.07
CA GLY A 164 10.59 11.08 0.30
C GLY A 164 11.45 11.71 -0.80
N ASP A 165 12.67 12.15 -0.45
CA ASP A 165 13.62 12.81 -1.37
C ASP A 165 14.77 11.90 -1.85
N TRP A 166 14.73 10.61 -1.50
CA TRP A 166 15.79 9.65 -1.82
C TRP A 166 15.58 8.92 -3.15
N PHE A 167 14.33 8.69 -3.59
CA PHE A 167 14.05 7.95 -4.82
C PHE A 167 13.86 8.82 -6.06
N ALA A 168 14.18 8.28 -7.24
CA ALA A 168 14.01 8.97 -8.54
C ALA A 168 12.54 9.31 -8.83
N TRP A 169 11.61 8.52 -8.29
CA TRP A 169 10.16 8.75 -8.36
C TRP A 169 9.60 9.58 -7.20
N GLY A 170 10.45 10.04 -6.27
CA GLY A 170 10.02 10.94 -5.20
C GLY A 170 9.57 12.28 -5.75
N GLY A 171 8.53 12.87 -5.18
CA GLY A 171 8.02 14.18 -5.56
C GLY A 171 9.08 15.29 -5.60
N PRO A 172 10.04 15.36 -4.65
CA PRO A 172 11.16 16.30 -4.70
C PRO A 172 12.00 16.21 -5.99
N LYS A 173 12.16 14.99 -6.53
CA LYS A 173 12.91 14.76 -7.78
C LYS A 173 12.03 14.86 -9.03
N ASN A 174 10.73 15.10 -8.87
CA ASN A 174 9.74 15.21 -9.93
C ASN A 174 9.07 16.58 -9.97
N GLY A 175 9.82 17.64 -9.66
CA GLY A 175 9.35 19.01 -9.77
C GLY A 175 8.26 19.39 -8.75
N ASN A 176 8.25 18.73 -7.58
CA ASN A 176 7.28 18.95 -6.52
C ASN A 176 5.83 18.75 -7.00
N ASN A 177 5.61 17.71 -7.82
CA ASN A 177 4.36 17.49 -8.55
C ASN A 177 3.60 16.21 -8.11
N PRO A 178 2.89 16.24 -6.96
CA PRO A 178 2.03 15.12 -6.55
C PRO A 178 0.94 14.77 -7.56
N ALA A 179 0.40 15.76 -8.28
CA ALA A 179 -0.61 15.51 -9.32
C ALA A 179 -0.03 14.68 -10.48
N GLY A 180 1.24 14.86 -10.81
CA GLY A 180 1.97 14.05 -11.78
C GLY A 180 2.14 12.60 -11.35
N TYR A 181 2.37 12.35 -10.05
CA TYR A 181 2.38 11.01 -9.49
C TYR A 181 0.99 10.35 -9.60
N VAL A 182 -0.07 11.08 -9.25
CA VAL A 182 -1.46 10.58 -9.35
C VAL A 182 -1.81 10.23 -10.80
N ALA A 183 -1.43 11.07 -11.76
CA ALA A 183 -1.63 10.77 -13.18
C ALA A 183 -0.89 9.50 -13.60
N ALA A 184 0.38 9.36 -13.19
CA ALA A 184 1.21 8.21 -13.53
C ALA A 184 0.65 6.92 -12.93
N TRP A 185 0.26 6.95 -11.65
CA TRP A 185 -0.38 5.83 -10.98
C TRP A 185 -1.61 5.33 -11.72
N ARG A 186 -2.53 6.25 -12.04
CA ARG A 186 -3.78 5.91 -12.74
C ARG A 186 -3.50 5.33 -14.13
N HIS A 187 -2.54 5.90 -14.84
CA HIS A 187 -2.12 5.41 -16.15
C HIS A 187 -1.57 3.99 -16.10
N LEU A 188 -0.69 3.68 -15.14
CA LEU A 188 -0.20 2.33 -14.89
C LEU A 188 -1.36 1.37 -14.59
N HIS A 189 -2.23 1.75 -13.66
CA HIS A 189 -3.38 0.94 -13.28
C HIS A 189 -4.29 0.62 -14.46
N ASP A 190 -4.61 1.63 -15.27
CA ASP A 190 -5.50 1.45 -16.43
C ASP A 190 -4.89 0.53 -17.49
N ILE A 191 -3.57 0.59 -17.71
CA ILE A 191 -2.86 -0.38 -18.57
C ILE A 191 -2.97 -1.79 -18.00
N PHE A 192 -2.72 -1.98 -16.70
CA PHE A 192 -2.82 -3.29 -16.05
C PHE A 192 -4.22 -3.91 -16.17
N VAL A 193 -5.26 -3.09 -15.97
CA VAL A 193 -6.66 -3.50 -16.15
C VAL A 193 -6.92 -3.88 -17.61
N ALA A 194 -6.47 -3.07 -18.57
CA ALA A 194 -6.64 -3.35 -20.00
C ALA A 194 -5.96 -4.66 -20.45
N HIS A 195 -4.85 -5.03 -19.79
CA HIS A 195 -4.11 -6.26 -20.03
C HIS A 195 -4.62 -7.46 -19.24
N GLY A 196 -5.70 -7.31 -18.48
CA GLY A 196 -6.36 -8.42 -17.78
C GLY A 196 -5.62 -8.92 -16.54
N ALA A 197 -4.70 -8.13 -15.97
CA ALA A 197 -3.97 -8.44 -14.74
C ALA A 197 -4.86 -8.28 -13.48
N THR A 198 -5.98 -9.00 -13.46
CA THR A 198 -7.04 -8.92 -12.44
C THR A 198 -6.66 -9.57 -11.10
N ASN A 199 -5.54 -10.29 -11.05
CA ASN A 199 -4.97 -10.92 -9.86
C ASN A 199 -4.06 -9.96 -9.04
N VAL A 200 -3.90 -8.71 -9.47
CA VAL A 200 -3.02 -7.71 -8.85
C VAL A 200 -3.80 -6.84 -7.86
N ALA A 201 -3.38 -6.80 -6.60
CA ALA A 201 -3.80 -5.79 -5.62
C ALA A 201 -2.85 -4.58 -5.65
N TRP A 202 -3.39 -3.40 -5.90
CA TRP A 202 -2.65 -2.13 -5.90
C TRP A 202 -2.43 -1.62 -4.48
N VAL A 203 -1.16 -1.55 -4.06
CA VAL A 203 -0.75 -1.09 -2.73
C VAL A 203 -0.16 0.32 -2.83
N TRP A 204 -0.93 1.35 -2.50
CA TRP A 204 -0.41 2.72 -2.41
C TRP A 204 0.27 2.93 -1.06
N GLY A 205 1.58 3.16 -1.03
CA GLY A 205 2.36 3.19 0.21
C GLY A 205 3.31 4.38 0.33
N PRO A 206 2.95 5.46 1.06
CA PRO A 206 3.87 6.54 1.40
C PRO A 206 4.87 6.14 2.51
N ASN A 207 5.90 6.95 2.71
CA ASN A 207 6.66 6.99 3.95
C ASN A 207 5.80 7.60 5.06
N ALA A 208 5.94 7.10 6.30
CA ALA A 208 5.20 7.61 7.46
C ALA A 208 5.35 9.13 7.65
N GLY A 209 6.53 9.68 7.33
CA GLY A 209 6.78 11.13 7.33
C GLY A 209 7.17 11.65 5.94
N SER A 210 6.66 12.81 5.55
CA SER A 210 7.10 13.45 4.31
C SER A 210 8.48 14.10 4.48
N VAL A 211 9.37 13.84 3.53
CA VAL A 211 10.70 14.46 3.45
C VAL A 211 10.86 15.07 2.05
N PRO A 212 10.90 16.41 1.95
CA PRO A 212 10.81 17.40 3.03
C PRO A 212 9.39 17.51 3.62
N ALA A 213 9.31 17.95 4.88
CA ALA A 213 8.07 18.17 5.61
C ALA A 213 7.43 19.52 5.24
N VAL A 214 6.87 19.59 4.03
CA VAL A 214 6.27 20.79 3.45
C VAL A 214 4.90 20.49 2.86
N SER A 215 4.00 21.48 2.83
CA SER A 215 2.58 21.28 2.52
C SER A 215 2.31 20.68 1.14
N TRP A 216 3.14 20.95 0.13
CA TRP A 216 2.98 20.35 -1.20
C TRP A 216 3.32 18.85 -1.19
N ASN A 217 4.15 18.39 -0.26
CA ASN A 217 4.64 17.02 -0.16
C ASN A 217 3.83 16.16 0.83
N ASP A 218 2.67 16.66 1.28
CA ASP A 218 1.76 15.90 2.12
C ASP A 218 1.35 14.59 1.40
N MET A 219 1.42 13.45 2.09
CA MET A 219 1.13 12.14 1.51
C MET A 219 -0.27 12.09 0.85
N ALA A 220 -1.27 12.78 1.42
CA ALA A 220 -2.63 12.75 0.89
C ALA A 220 -2.74 13.33 -0.52
N ARG A 221 -1.80 14.20 -0.92
CA ARG A 221 -1.74 14.77 -2.28
C ARG A 221 -1.29 13.77 -3.34
N TYR A 222 -0.67 12.67 -2.94
CA TYR A 222 -0.26 11.58 -3.82
C TYR A 222 -1.30 10.48 -3.93
N TYR A 223 -2.41 10.56 -3.20
CA TYR A 223 -3.43 9.52 -3.18
C TYR A 223 -4.23 9.50 -4.50
N PRO A 224 -4.22 8.40 -5.28
CA PRO A 224 -4.82 8.37 -6.61
C PRO A 224 -6.34 8.16 -6.58
N GLY A 225 -6.92 7.90 -5.40
CA GLY A 225 -8.36 7.69 -5.19
C GLY A 225 -8.72 6.22 -5.01
N ASP A 226 -9.85 5.97 -4.35
CA ASP A 226 -10.26 4.63 -3.89
C ASP A 226 -10.48 3.63 -5.04
N GLY A 227 -10.76 4.10 -6.26
CA GLY A 227 -10.92 3.25 -7.44
C GLY A 227 -9.61 2.72 -8.03
N TYR A 228 -8.46 3.21 -7.55
CA TYR A 228 -7.13 2.87 -8.05
C TYR A 228 -6.23 2.22 -6.99
N VAL A 229 -6.78 1.92 -5.81
CA VAL A 229 -6.03 1.44 -4.64
C VAL A 229 -6.83 0.33 -3.98
N ASP A 230 -6.23 -0.86 -3.85
CA ASP A 230 -6.83 -1.97 -3.11
C ASP A 230 -6.40 -1.94 -1.63
N TRP A 231 -5.14 -1.56 -1.38
CA TRP A 231 -4.53 -1.51 -0.06
C TRP A 231 -3.77 -0.21 0.16
N VAL A 232 -3.84 0.33 1.38
CA VAL A 232 -2.99 1.45 1.79
C VAL A 232 -1.79 0.89 2.54
N GLY A 233 -0.62 1.01 1.92
CA GLY A 233 0.67 0.73 2.52
C GLY A 233 1.17 1.88 3.40
N VAL A 234 2.21 1.62 4.18
CA VAL A 234 3.06 2.63 4.80
C VAL A 234 4.44 2.02 5.09
N SER A 235 5.49 2.79 4.87
CA SER A 235 6.83 2.47 5.36
C SER A 235 7.12 3.26 6.64
N GLY A 236 7.64 2.61 7.68
CA GLY A 236 8.00 3.29 8.92
C GLY A 236 8.87 2.42 9.83
N TYR A 237 9.90 3.03 10.43
CA TYR A 237 10.96 2.31 11.12
C TYR A 237 11.30 2.98 12.45
N LEU A 238 11.71 2.19 13.46
CA LEU A 238 12.42 2.72 14.62
C LEU A 238 13.88 3.00 14.21
N MET A 239 14.17 4.26 13.88
CA MET A 239 15.51 4.75 13.56
C MET A 239 16.09 5.64 14.67
N GLY A 240 15.23 6.23 15.49
CA GLY A 240 15.56 7.13 16.58
C GLY A 240 14.72 6.83 17.81
N ARG A 241 13.51 7.40 17.86
CA ARG A 241 12.59 7.33 19.01
C ARG A 241 11.13 7.07 18.59
N GLU A 242 10.92 6.67 17.35
CA GLU A 242 9.61 6.47 16.76
C GLU A 242 8.87 5.33 17.47
N THR A 243 7.63 5.55 17.85
CA THR A 243 6.71 4.50 18.32
C THR A 243 5.78 4.08 17.17
N PRO A 244 5.16 2.89 17.23
CA PRO A 244 4.12 2.51 16.27
C PRO A 244 3.03 3.57 16.11
N ASP A 245 2.58 4.18 17.22
CA ASP A 245 1.58 5.27 17.19
C ASP A 245 2.08 6.47 16.35
N SER A 246 3.32 6.92 16.59
CA SER A 246 3.88 8.06 15.88
C SER A 246 4.09 7.81 14.38
N LEU A 247 4.29 6.55 13.98
CA LEU A 247 4.51 6.16 12.60
C LEU A 247 3.20 5.93 11.84
N PHE A 248 2.20 5.32 12.50
CA PHE A 248 1.12 4.66 11.78
C PHE A 248 -0.29 5.17 12.12
N ASP A 249 -0.49 5.91 13.22
CA ASP A 249 -1.82 6.46 13.55
C ASP A 249 -2.34 7.41 12.46
N GLY A 250 -1.45 8.20 11.86
CA GLY A 250 -1.78 9.14 10.79
C GLY A 250 -2.45 8.44 9.60
N ILE A 251 -1.80 7.40 9.07
CA ILE A 251 -2.28 6.66 7.90
C ILE A 251 -3.54 5.85 8.24
N VAL A 252 -3.59 5.19 9.40
CA VAL A 252 -4.76 4.41 9.81
C VAL A 252 -5.99 5.31 10.02
N ARG A 253 -5.82 6.46 10.66
CA ARG A 253 -6.92 7.43 10.83
C ARG A 253 -7.43 7.96 9.49
N ALA A 254 -6.56 8.19 8.52
CA ALA A 254 -6.93 8.76 7.22
C ALA A 254 -7.59 7.75 6.27
N TYR A 255 -7.18 6.47 6.33
CA TYR A 255 -7.56 5.48 5.31
C TYR A 255 -8.16 4.18 5.86
N GLY A 256 -7.96 3.85 7.14
CA GLY A 256 -8.38 2.57 7.72
C GLY A 256 -9.89 2.34 7.75
N GLY A 257 -10.70 3.40 7.63
CA GLY A 257 -12.16 3.26 7.47
C GLY A 257 -12.62 2.89 6.05
N ARG A 258 -11.72 2.85 5.07
CA ARG A 258 -12.05 2.70 3.65
C ARG A 258 -11.21 1.64 2.92
N LYS A 259 -9.99 1.40 3.39
CA LYS A 259 -9.04 0.46 2.79
C LYS A 259 -8.32 -0.35 3.88
N PRO A 260 -8.02 -1.63 3.64
CA PRO A 260 -7.11 -2.37 4.52
C PRO A 260 -5.73 -1.72 4.51
N VAL A 261 -5.11 -1.65 5.68
CA VAL A 261 -3.80 -1.05 5.89
C VAL A 261 -2.74 -2.14 5.98
N MET A 262 -1.65 -1.94 5.24
CA MET A 262 -0.45 -2.76 5.27
C MET A 262 0.70 -1.91 5.82
N LEU A 263 1.34 -2.34 6.91
CA LEU A 263 2.68 -1.84 7.24
C LEU A 263 3.63 -2.51 6.23
N ALA A 264 3.77 -1.89 5.07
CA ALA A 264 4.39 -2.47 3.88
C ALA A 264 5.90 -2.59 4.01
N GLU A 265 6.48 -1.75 4.86
CA GLU A 265 7.82 -1.94 5.40
C GLU A 265 7.87 -1.46 6.83
N THR A 266 8.40 -2.28 7.73
CA THR A 266 8.75 -1.84 9.07
C THR A 266 9.92 -2.63 9.65
N GLY A 267 10.54 -2.06 10.67
CA GLY A 267 11.66 -2.66 11.36
C GLY A 267 12.14 -1.76 12.48
N ALA A 268 13.00 -2.31 13.33
CA ALA A 268 13.59 -1.58 14.44
C ALA A 268 15.10 -1.78 14.53
N LEU A 269 15.83 -0.69 14.69
CA LEU A 269 17.25 -0.73 15.03
C LEU A 269 17.43 -1.03 16.51
N GLU A 270 18.54 -1.69 16.82
CA GLU A 270 19.03 -1.73 18.19
C GLU A 270 19.40 -0.33 18.67
N LYS A 271 18.99 -0.02 19.90
CA LYS A 271 19.32 1.23 20.62
C LYS A 271 20.00 0.99 21.97
N GLY A 272 20.47 -0.25 22.18
CA GLY A 272 20.95 -0.74 23.46
C GLY A 272 19.81 -1.20 24.37
N GLY A 273 20.15 -2.03 25.36
CA GLY A 273 19.17 -2.61 26.28
C GLY A 273 18.11 -3.44 25.56
N SER A 274 16.85 -3.30 25.99
CA SER A 274 15.68 -4.01 25.46
C SER A 274 14.91 -3.22 24.40
N VAL A 275 15.38 -2.05 23.96
CA VAL A 275 14.57 -1.10 23.18
C VAL A 275 13.93 -1.72 21.94
N LYS A 276 14.66 -2.51 21.15
CA LYS A 276 14.12 -3.19 19.97
C LYS A 276 13.07 -4.24 20.35
N ALA A 277 13.35 -5.05 21.37
CA ALA A 277 12.43 -6.07 21.86
C ALA A 277 11.12 -5.45 22.38
N ASP A 278 11.24 -4.38 23.18
CA ASP A 278 10.09 -3.64 23.71
C ASP A 278 9.27 -2.98 22.59
N TRP A 279 9.95 -2.47 21.56
CA TRP A 279 9.29 -1.89 20.39
C TRP A 279 8.53 -2.94 19.57
N ILE A 280 9.07 -4.15 19.41
CA ILE A 280 8.36 -5.27 18.76
C ILE A 280 7.11 -5.65 19.55
N ASP A 281 7.20 -5.75 20.88
CA ASP A 281 6.04 -6.00 21.74
C ASP A 281 5.01 -4.84 21.70
N GLN A 282 5.48 -3.59 21.55
CA GLN A 282 4.62 -2.43 21.33
C GLN A 282 3.92 -2.50 19.97
N LEU A 283 4.65 -2.86 18.90
CA LEU A 283 4.10 -3.02 17.56
C LEU A 283 3.00 -4.08 17.54
N ALA A 284 3.24 -5.25 18.16
CA ALA A 284 2.25 -6.32 18.25
C ALA A 284 0.94 -5.83 18.89
N ARG A 285 1.03 -5.16 20.05
CA ARG A 285 -0.14 -4.61 20.75
C ARG A 285 -0.84 -3.53 19.95
N TRP A 286 -0.08 -2.64 19.32
CA TRP A 286 -0.64 -1.57 18.50
C TRP A 286 -1.40 -2.14 17.31
N VAL A 287 -0.81 -3.11 16.59
CA VAL A 287 -1.46 -3.75 15.44
C VAL A 287 -2.78 -4.43 15.85
N ILE A 288 -2.80 -5.18 16.96
CA ILE A 288 -4.01 -5.82 17.48
C ILE A 288 -5.09 -4.78 17.84
N ALA A 289 -4.68 -3.62 18.36
CA ALA A 289 -5.60 -2.53 18.72
C ALA A 289 -6.13 -1.74 17.51
N HIS A 290 -5.61 -1.97 16.30
CA HIS A 290 -5.98 -1.26 15.07
C HIS A 290 -6.55 -2.21 14.01
N PRO A 291 -7.84 -2.59 14.09
CA PRO A 291 -8.48 -3.56 13.20
C PRO A 291 -8.33 -3.32 11.68
N PRO A 292 -8.18 -2.07 11.17
CA PRO A 292 -7.89 -1.85 9.77
C PRO A 292 -6.53 -2.38 9.29
N VAL A 293 -5.58 -2.62 10.19
CA VAL A 293 -4.26 -3.15 9.85
C VAL A 293 -4.40 -4.64 9.57
N ALA A 294 -4.23 -5.02 8.31
CA ALA A 294 -4.43 -6.37 7.82
C ALA A 294 -3.13 -7.06 7.41
N ALA A 295 -2.00 -6.34 7.36
CA ALA A 295 -0.69 -6.91 7.06
C ALA A 295 0.44 -6.12 7.72
N VAL A 296 1.50 -6.84 8.13
CA VAL A 296 2.76 -6.28 8.63
C VAL A 296 3.91 -7.01 7.95
N VAL A 297 4.75 -6.27 7.23
CA VAL A 297 5.90 -6.80 6.50
C VAL A 297 7.18 -6.28 7.15
N TRP A 298 7.94 -7.18 7.78
CA TRP A 298 9.21 -6.84 8.40
C TRP A 298 10.32 -6.76 7.35
N PHE A 299 11.13 -5.70 7.39
CA PHE A 299 12.28 -5.54 6.51
C PHE A 299 13.49 -6.25 7.13
N ASP A 300 13.66 -7.53 6.81
CA ASP A 300 14.62 -8.41 7.49
C ASP A 300 15.95 -8.47 6.74
N THR A 301 16.84 -7.55 7.09
CA THR A 301 18.21 -7.48 6.55
C THR A 301 19.20 -7.02 7.60
N ASP A 302 20.45 -7.46 7.49
CA ASP A 302 21.58 -6.94 8.26
C ASP A 302 22.40 -5.87 7.55
N ASP A 303 22.11 -5.59 6.28
CA ASP A 303 22.72 -4.49 5.54
C ASP A 303 21.74 -3.83 4.58
N ASP A 304 21.04 -2.80 5.08
CA ASP A 304 20.25 -1.90 4.23
C ASP A 304 21.15 -1.11 3.29
N LYS A 305 21.39 -1.66 2.09
CA LYS A 305 22.07 -1.00 0.95
C LYS A 305 23.46 -0.44 1.30
N GLY A 306 24.26 -1.18 2.07
CA GLY A 306 25.61 -0.77 2.48
C GLY A 306 25.63 0.25 3.63
N THR A 307 24.49 0.54 4.26
CA THR A 307 24.44 1.46 5.40
C THR A 307 24.81 0.81 6.73
N GLY A 308 24.94 -0.52 6.77
CA GLY A 308 25.23 -1.28 7.99
C GLY A 308 24.09 -1.25 9.02
N LYS A 309 22.89 -0.80 8.62
CA LYS A 309 21.71 -0.85 9.48
C LYS A 309 21.21 -2.28 9.57
N ASN A 310 21.27 -2.83 10.78
CA ASN A 310 20.82 -4.18 11.07
C ASN A 310 19.37 -4.20 11.58
N TRP A 311 18.46 -4.59 10.69
CA TRP A 311 17.03 -4.71 10.92
C TRP A 311 16.60 -6.10 11.35
N ARG A 312 17.52 -7.08 11.34
CA ARG A 312 17.20 -8.49 11.58
C ARG A 312 16.37 -8.74 12.82
N ILE A 313 15.37 -9.62 12.74
CA ILE A 313 14.59 -9.99 13.92
C ILE A 313 15.43 -10.67 15.01
N ASP A 314 16.54 -11.28 14.62
CA ASP A 314 17.50 -11.98 15.48
C ASP A 314 18.81 -11.21 15.68
N SER A 315 18.79 -9.87 15.58
CA SER A 315 19.94 -9.03 15.93
C SER A 315 20.41 -9.23 17.38
N THR A 316 19.49 -9.59 18.28
CA THR A 316 19.76 -10.02 19.66
C THR A 316 18.81 -11.15 20.07
N PRO A 317 19.15 -11.97 21.09
CA PRO A 317 18.22 -12.98 21.63
C PRO A 317 16.91 -12.38 22.14
N ALA A 318 16.96 -11.17 22.70
CA ALA A 318 15.77 -10.45 23.18
C ALA A 318 14.85 -10.02 22.02
N ALA A 319 15.42 -9.48 20.94
CA ALA A 319 14.66 -9.14 19.74
C ALA A 319 14.00 -10.36 19.11
N LEU A 320 14.73 -11.48 19.01
CA LEU A 320 14.19 -12.73 18.47
C LEU A 320 13.03 -13.25 19.34
N ALA A 321 13.21 -13.27 20.66
CA ALA A 321 12.17 -13.72 21.58
C ALA A 321 10.90 -12.84 21.51
N ALA A 322 11.05 -11.51 21.33
CA ALA A 322 9.91 -10.61 21.12
C ALA A 322 9.21 -10.88 19.79
N TYR A 323 9.96 -11.07 18.70
CA TYR A 323 9.38 -11.37 17.40
C TYR A 323 8.70 -12.76 17.38
N GLN A 324 9.25 -13.74 18.08
CA GLN A 324 8.61 -15.05 18.27
C GLN A 324 7.27 -14.94 19.01
N ARG A 325 7.15 -14.07 20.03
CA ARG A 325 5.87 -13.81 20.69
C ARG A 325 4.85 -13.18 19.75
N LEU A 326 5.25 -12.15 18.99
CA LEU A 326 4.40 -11.53 17.97
C LEU A 326 3.94 -12.57 16.94
N ALA A 327 4.87 -13.37 16.42
CA ALA A 327 4.59 -14.39 15.43
C ALA A 327 3.78 -15.58 16.00
N ALA A 328 3.77 -15.83 17.31
CA ALA A 328 2.96 -16.88 17.92
C ALA A 328 1.54 -16.40 18.32
N ASP A 329 1.29 -15.09 18.34
CA ASP A 329 -0.02 -14.56 18.71
C ASP A 329 -1.08 -14.94 17.65
N PRO A 330 -2.25 -15.46 18.07
CA PRO A 330 -3.26 -15.96 17.15
C PRO A 330 -3.86 -14.91 16.22
N HIS A 331 -3.70 -13.60 16.48
CA HIS A 331 -4.11 -12.56 15.55
C HIS A 331 -3.27 -12.54 14.27
N PHE A 332 -2.07 -13.11 14.29
CA PHE A 332 -1.16 -13.10 13.15
C PHE A 332 -1.23 -14.40 12.35
N ALA A 333 -1.40 -14.29 11.03
CA ALA A 333 -1.42 -15.39 10.07
C ALA A 333 -0.07 -15.55 9.37
N GLY A 334 0.27 -16.79 9.00
CA GLY A 334 1.61 -17.24 8.58
C GLY A 334 1.76 -18.73 8.80
#